data_AF-A0A835YWM3-F1
#
_entry.id   AF-A0A835YWM3-F1
#
_cell.length_a   1.000
_cell.length_b   1.000
_cell.length_c   1.000
_cell.angle_alpha   90.00
_cell.angle_beta   90.00
_cell.angle_gamma   90.00
#
_symmetry.space_group_name_H-M   'P 1'
#
loop_
_entity.id
_entity.type
_entity.pdbx_description
1 polymer ?
#
loop_
_entity_poly.entity_id
_entity_poly.type
_entity_poly.pdbx_seq_one_letter_code
_entity_poly.pdbx_strand_id
1 'polypeptide(L)'
;MQVLQYLAVLWAASAVSALNTEERLARKLGSGPTLTSESKCLGTGTSNVQVNCCNDNTPCDAEVLTGTPKFVCVAPNSCQGSTFKGSTTLGVCAAANSCKSTTILTGAILKCAADGACTGAWFKGTGKIACNVPGGCGGSTFQGGRQVVCSKGMTCNNVNVGPGSNMACNATNSCNVLYIWGSNGSIQCPGERSCAGTTVTANEGATLACSGTSSCKDSVIGCHFQSFSCSSIRTNIQCTGTDACDGADFYGDFTTVTCAAGACTGATFKDKTCCKGAGCPTGAPACA
;
A
#
# COMPACT_ATOMS: atom_id res chain seq x y z
N MET A 1 -36.44 -43.07 -49.72
CA MET A 1 -35.48 -42.39 -48.83
C MET A 1 -35.69 -40.89 -48.95
N GLN A 2 -36.59 -40.27 -48.17
CA GLN A 2 -36.66 -38.79 -47.98
C GLN A 2 -37.78 -38.33 -47.00
N VAL A 3 -38.19 -39.17 -46.04
CA VAL A 3 -39.30 -38.82 -45.10
C VAL A 3 -38.90 -38.99 -43.63
N LEU A 4 -37.62 -39.27 -43.34
CA LEU A 4 -37.12 -39.57 -41.98
C LEU A 4 -36.16 -38.50 -41.41
N GLN A 5 -36.11 -37.30 -41.99
CA GLN A 5 -35.25 -36.19 -41.51
C GLN A 5 -36.00 -34.97 -40.95
N TYR A 6 -37.34 -34.96 -40.94
CA TYR A 6 -38.11 -33.80 -40.46
C TYR A 6 -38.63 -33.89 -39.02
N LEU A 7 -38.47 -35.04 -38.34
CA LEU A 7 -38.96 -35.22 -36.97
C LEU A 7 -37.91 -34.98 -35.86
N ALA A 8 -36.65 -34.74 -36.21
CA ALA A 8 -35.58 -34.46 -35.24
C ALA A 8 -35.40 -32.96 -34.92
N VAL A 9 -36.04 -32.05 -35.66
CA VAL A 9 -35.90 -30.59 -35.46
C VAL A 9 -36.99 -30.01 -34.54
N LEU A 10 -38.07 -30.75 -34.28
CA LEU A 10 -39.21 -30.27 -33.47
C LEU A 10 -39.13 -30.61 -31.97
N TRP A 11 -38.07 -31.28 -31.51
CA TRP A 11 -37.82 -31.51 -30.07
C TRP A 11 -36.65 -30.70 -29.48
N ALA A 12 -35.94 -29.92 -30.31
CA ALA A 12 -34.87 -29.03 -29.84
C ALA A 12 -35.29 -27.55 -29.68
N ALA A 13 -36.55 -27.21 -29.96
CA ALA A 13 -37.06 -25.84 -29.89
C ALA A 13 -37.93 -25.55 -28.64
N SER A 14 -38.16 -26.53 -27.77
CA SER A 14 -38.97 -26.39 -26.55
C SER A 14 -38.18 -26.52 -25.24
N ALA A 15 -36.84 -26.72 -25.31
CA ALA A 15 -35.96 -26.72 -24.13
C ALA A 15 -35.09 -25.45 -24.00
N VAL A 16 -35.08 -24.55 -24.99
CA VAL A 16 -34.28 -23.30 -24.97
C VAL A 16 -35.09 -22.08 -24.49
N SER A 17 -36.40 -22.23 -24.33
CA SER A 17 -37.32 -21.20 -23.82
C SER A 17 -37.70 -21.35 -22.34
N ALA A 18 -37.17 -22.36 -21.64
CA ALA A 18 -37.34 -22.55 -20.19
C ALA A 18 -36.07 -22.28 -19.36
N LEU A 19 -34.91 -22.09 -20.01
CA LEU A 19 -33.62 -21.77 -19.34
C LEU A 19 -33.23 -20.29 -19.41
N ASN A 20 -34.00 -19.45 -20.10
CA ASN A 20 -33.72 -18.01 -20.24
C ASN A 20 -34.76 -17.10 -19.55
N THR A 21 -35.65 -17.66 -18.74
CA THR A 21 -36.72 -16.92 -18.05
C THR A 21 -36.43 -16.70 -16.56
N GLU A 22 -35.60 -17.53 -15.94
CA GLU A 22 -35.12 -17.30 -14.56
C GLU A 22 -34.00 -16.23 -14.52
N GLU A 23 -33.13 -16.16 -15.54
CA GLU A 23 -32.05 -15.17 -15.61
C GLU A 23 -32.52 -13.76 -16.02
N ARG A 24 -33.73 -13.65 -16.60
CA ARG A 24 -34.33 -12.35 -16.98
C ARG A 24 -35.41 -11.85 -16.01
N LEU A 25 -35.93 -12.69 -15.10
CA LEU A 25 -36.74 -12.20 -13.98
C LEU A 25 -35.90 -11.62 -12.83
N ALA A 26 -34.62 -12.01 -12.71
CA ALA A 26 -33.67 -11.36 -11.77
C ALA A 26 -33.23 -9.95 -12.21
N ARG A 27 -33.54 -9.52 -13.44
CA ARG A 27 -33.15 -8.20 -14.00
C ARG A 27 -34.29 -7.20 -14.20
N LYS A 28 -35.54 -7.55 -13.89
CA LYS A 28 -36.69 -6.65 -14.12
C LYS A 28 -37.77 -6.62 -13.03
N LEU A 29 -37.49 -7.15 -11.83
CA LEU A 29 -38.25 -6.80 -10.64
C LEU A 29 -37.51 -5.66 -9.92
N GLY A 30 -38.11 -4.48 -10.00
CA GLY A 30 -37.57 -3.26 -9.44
C GLY A 30 -37.31 -3.34 -7.95
N SER A 31 -36.26 -2.64 -7.53
CA SER A 31 -36.19 -1.93 -6.25
C SER A 31 -36.89 -2.63 -5.09
N GLY A 32 -36.44 -3.86 -4.78
CA GLY A 32 -36.35 -4.26 -3.39
C GLY A 32 -35.44 -3.26 -2.68
N PRO A 33 -35.63 -3.00 -1.37
CA PRO A 33 -34.82 -2.01 -0.66
C PRO A 33 -33.35 -2.29 -0.96
N THR A 34 -32.60 -1.28 -1.36
CA THR A 34 -31.14 -1.30 -1.27
C THR A 34 -30.85 -1.64 0.19
N LEU A 35 -30.58 -2.91 0.46
CA LEU A 35 -30.11 -3.31 1.77
C LEU A 35 -28.78 -2.58 1.90
N THR A 36 -28.75 -1.52 2.70
CA THR A 36 -27.49 -0.97 3.17
C THR A 36 -26.75 -2.14 3.82
N SER A 37 -25.48 -2.30 3.46
CA SER A 37 -24.56 -3.31 3.99
C SER A 37 -24.45 -3.29 5.53
N GLU A 38 -25.11 -2.33 6.19
CA GLU A 38 -25.36 -2.30 7.63
C GLU A 38 -25.84 -3.67 8.14
N SER A 39 -26.76 -4.37 7.46
CA SER A 39 -27.34 -5.61 8.00
C SER A 39 -26.37 -6.80 8.19
N LYS A 40 -25.25 -6.89 7.44
CA LYS A 40 -24.26 -7.98 7.60
C LYS A 40 -23.23 -7.70 8.68
N CYS A 41 -23.07 -6.43 9.07
CA CYS A 41 -22.06 -5.95 10.02
C CYS A 41 -22.67 -5.27 11.25
N LEU A 42 -23.99 -5.34 11.45
CA LEU A 42 -24.65 -4.73 12.59
C LEU A 42 -24.48 -5.62 13.82
N GLY A 43 -23.37 -5.42 14.53
CA GLY A 43 -23.44 -5.49 15.98
C GLY A 43 -24.28 -4.30 16.45
N THR A 44 -25.54 -4.50 16.83
CA THR A 44 -26.46 -3.45 17.32
C THR A 44 -26.06 -2.86 18.68
N GLY A 45 -24.79 -2.99 19.08
CA GLY A 45 -24.30 -2.56 20.39
C GLY A 45 -23.69 -1.17 20.36
N THR A 46 -24.28 -0.28 21.16
CA THR A 46 -23.66 0.97 21.60
C THR A 46 -22.24 0.72 22.13
N SER A 47 -21.25 1.35 21.51
CA SER A 47 -19.86 1.55 21.99
C SER A 47 -19.18 0.33 22.63
N ASN A 48 -18.34 -0.37 21.84
CA ASN A 48 -17.36 -1.43 22.18
C ASN A 48 -17.62 -2.84 21.62
N VAL A 49 -18.62 -3.06 20.77
CA VAL A 49 -18.79 -4.38 20.13
C VAL A 49 -17.81 -4.53 18.97
N GLN A 50 -16.90 -5.51 19.11
CA GLN A 50 -16.08 -6.00 18.00
C GLN A 50 -17.01 -6.63 16.96
N VAL A 51 -17.13 -6.01 15.80
CA VAL A 51 -17.89 -6.58 14.70
C VAL A 51 -16.93 -7.45 13.89
N ASN A 52 -17.12 -8.77 13.96
CA ASN A 52 -16.53 -9.68 12.98
C ASN A 52 -17.35 -9.56 11.70
N CYS A 53 -17.02 -8.54 10.91
CA CYS A 53 -17.78 -8.17 9.71
C CYS A 53 -17.77 -9.26 8.64
N CYS A 54 -16.70 -10.04 8.53
CA CYS A 54 -16.49 -10.91 7.37
C CYS A 54 -15.77 -12.20 7.75
N ASN A 55 -16.36 -13.35 7.41
CA ASN A 55 -15.83 -14.69 7.63
C ASN A 55 -16.10 -15.58 6.42
N ASP A 56 -15.63 -16.83 6.43
CA ASP A 56 -15.75 -17.81 5.34
C ASP A 56 -17.19 -17.98 4.84
N ASN A 57 -18.17 -17.83 5.74
CA ASN A 57 -19.60 -18.02 5.43
C ASN A 57 -20.29 -16.72 4.98
N THR A 58 -19.65 -15.57 5.18
CA THR A 58 -20.18 -14.24 4.87
C THR A 58 -19.03 -13.29 4.49
N PRO A 59 -18.45 -13.43 3.28
CA PRO A 59 -17.47 -12.48 2.79
C PRO A 59 -18.12 -11.11 2.52
N CYS A 60 -17.35 -10.04 2.71
CA CYS A 60 -17.75 -8.66 2.43
C CYS A 60 -17.18 -8.16 1.11
N ASP A 61 -16.86 -9.06 0.18
CA ASP A 61 -16.09 -8.75 -1.01
C ASP A 61 -16.74 -7.64 -1.82
N ALA A 62 -15.94 -6.63 -2.17
CA ALA A 62 -16.36 -5.44 -2.90
C ALA A 62 -17.49 -4.59 -2.23
N GLU A 63 -17.84 -4.86 -0.98
CA GLU A 63 -18.86 -4.08 -0.26
C GLU A 63 -18.33 -2.72 0.20
N VAL A 64 -19.22 -1.73 0.31
CA VAL A 64 -18.92 -0.45 0.97
C VAL A 64 -19.38 -0.53 2.42
N LEU A 65 -18.44 -0.52 3.35
CA LEU A 65 -18.70 -0.56 4.79
C LEU A 65 -18.57 0.85 5.36
N THR A 66 -19.63 1.35 6.01
CA THR A 66 -19.67 2.70 6.58
C THR A 66 -19.82 2.66 8.11
N GLY A 67 -19.41 3.74 8.79
CA GLY A 67 -19.61 3.93 10.24
C GLY A 67 -18.32 3.90 11.07
N THR A 68 -18.48 3.60 12.36
CA THR A 68 -17.40 3.47 13.38
C THR A 68 -17.00 2.02 13.72
N PRO A 69 -17.19 0.97 12.90
CA PRO A 69 -16.97 -0.40 13.37
C PRO A 69 -15.49 -0.76 13.51
N LYS A 70 -15.15 -1.47 14.58
CA LYS A 70 -13.96 -2.33 14.60
C LYS A 70 -14.25 -3.51 13.68
N PHE A 71 -13.44 -3.70 12.64
CA PHE A 71 -13.59 -4.82 11.71
C PHE A 71 -12.44 -5.82 11.83
N VAL A 72 -12.75 -7.10 11.69
CA VAL A 72 -11.76 -8.17 11.65
C VAL A 72 -12.08 -9.10 10.48
N CYS A 73 -11.13 -9.23 9.56
CA CYS A 73 -11.20 -10.11 8.40
C CYS A 73 -10.44 -11.39 8.74
N VAL A 74 -11.16 -12.43 9.19
CA VAL A 74 -10.57 -13.66 9.76
C VAL A 74 -10.37 -14.77 8.75
N ALA A 75 -11.03 -14.71 7.59
CA ALA A 75 -10.89 -15.70 6.53
C ALA A 75 -10.00 -15.20 5.38
N PRO A 76 -9.35 -16.10 4.63
CA PRO A 76 -8.74 -15.73 3.38
C PRO A 76 -9.72 -14.99 2.46
N ASN A 77 -9.26 -13.89 1.87
CA ASN A 77 -10.05 -13.02 0.99
C ASN A 77 -11.34 -12.42 1.57
N SER A 78 -11.67 -12.61 2.86
CA SER A 78 -12.98 -12.22 3.42
C SER A 78 -13.41 -10.76 3.25
N CYS A 79 -12.47 -9.84 3.06
CA CYS A 79 -12.72 -8.42 2.82
C CYS A 79 -12.08 -7.99 1.50
N GLN A 80 -11.87 -8.88 0.53
CA GLN A 80 -11.12 -8.52 -0.67
C GLN A 80 -11.88 -7.47 -1.49
N GLY A 81 -11.19 -6.42 -1.92
CA GLY A 81 -11.76 -5.37 -2.77
C GLY A 81 -12.80 -4.47 -2.07
N SER A 82 -13.11 -4.72 -0.80
CA SER A 82 -14.08 -3.92 -0.05
C SER A 82 -13.59 -2.48 0.15
N THR A 83 -14.53 -1.55 0.30
CA THR A 83 -14.24 -0.14 0.59
C THR A 83 -14.75 0.22 1.99
N PHE A 84 -13.85 0.64 2.86
CA PHE A 84 -14.17 1.10 4.20
C PHE A 84 -14.24 2.64 4.22
N LYS A 85 -15.38 3.17 4.66
CA LYS A 85 -15.68 4.61 4.85
C LYS A 85 -16.15 4.86 6.28
N GLY A 86 -16.02 6.09 6.77
CA GLY A 86 -16.40 6.49 8.13
C GLY A 86 -15.23 6.82 9.05
N SER A 87 -15.50 6.93 10.35
CA SER A 87 -14.52 7.31 11.37
C SER A 87 -14.05 6.08 12.14
N THR A 88 -13.40 5.12 11.47
CA THR A 88 -13.10 3.83 12.11
C THR A 88 -11.87 3.86 13.02
N THR A 89 -12.00 3.14 14.14
CA THR A 89 -11.01 2.95 15.22
C THR A 89 -10.72 1.45 15.30
N LEU A 90 -9.56 1.02 14.78
CA LEU A 90 -9.04 -0.35 14.72
C LEU A 90 -9.67 -1.34 13.71
N GLY A 91 -8.88 -1.79 12.73
CA GLY A 91 -9.19 -2.91 11.84
C GLY A 91 -8.07 -3.96 11.82
N VAL A 92 -8.39 -5.23 11.63
CA VAL A 92 -7.41 -6.33 11.60
C VAL A 92 -7.66 -7.26 10.42
N CYS A 93 -6.65 -7.41 9.57
CA CYS A 93 -6.61 -8.38 8.47
C CYS A 93 -5.82 -9.60 8.94
N ALA A 94 -6.54 -10.58 9.49
CA ALA A 94 -5.97 -11.67 10.29
C ALA A 94 -5.60 -12.92 9.46
N ALA A 95 -6.15 -13.05 8.25
CA ALA A 95 -5.87 -14.16 7.34
C ALA A 95 -5.20 -13.71 6.05
N ALA A 96 -4.62 -14.68 5.32
CA ALA A 96 -3.90 -14.42 4.09
C ALA A 96 -4.80 -13.74 3.06
N ASN A 97 -4.31 -12.67 2.42
CA ASN A 97 -5.09 -11.87 1.46
C ASN A 97 -6.45 -11.34 1.97
N SER A 98 -6.71 -11.37 3.28
CA SER A 98 -8.02 -11.05 3.84
C SER A 98 -8.51 -9.63 3.51
N CYS A 99 -7.61 -8.67 3.31
CA CYS A 99 -7.90 -7.30 2.89
C CYS A 99 -7.18 -6.92 1.59
N LYS A 100 -6.92 -7.90 0.71
CA LYS A 100 -6.27 -7.65 -0.58
C LYS A 100 -7.08 -6.66 -1.42
N SER A 101 -6.39 -5.71 -2.05
CA SER A 101 -7.01 -4.68 -2.92
C SER A 101 -8.14 -3.87 -2.25
N THR A 102 -8.18 -3.81 -0.92
CA THR A 102 -9.18 -3.01 -0.20
C THR A 102 -8.90 -1.52 -0.34
N THR A 103 -9.95 -0.72 -0.24
CA THR A 103 -9.83 0.74 -0.15
C THR A 103 -10.26 1.22 1.23
N ILE A 104 -9.35 1.85 1.98
CA ILE A 104 -9.62 2.37 3.32
C ILE A 104 -9.51 3.89 3.29
N LEU A 105 -10.65 4.57 3.37
CA LEU A 105 -10.76 6.04 3.25
C LEU A 105 -10.84 6.75 4.62
N THR A 106 -10.60 6.03 5.72
CA THR A 106 -10.99 6.44 7.08
C THR A 106 -9.81 6.76 8.00
N GLY A 107 -10.07 7.35 9.16
CA GLY A 107 -9.10 7.52 10.27
C GLY A 107 -8.41 6.26 10.83
N ALA A 108 -8.59 5.09 10.22
CA ALA A 108 -8.35 3.79 10.85
C ALA A 108 -6.91 3.50 11.25
N ILE A 109 -6.82 2.77 12.37
CA ILE A 109 -5.63 2.00 12.75
C ILE A 109 -5.81 0.60 12.13
N LEU A 110 -5.05 0.22 11.11
CA LEU A 110 -5.12 -1.12 10.52
C LEU A 110 -3.93 -1.98 10.96
N LYS A 111 -4.17 -3.25 11.24
CA LYS A 111 -3.12 -4.28 11.41
C LYS A 111 -3.21 -5.33 10.30
N CYS A 112 -2.17 -5.44 9.49
CA CYS A 112 -1.97 -6.51 8.52
C CYS A 112 -1.20 -7.64 9.21
N ALA A 113 -1.92 -8.67 9.66
CA ALA A 113 -1.43 -9.67 10.59
C ALA A 113 -1.14 -11.04 9.96
N ALA A 114 -1.42 -11.23 8.67
CA ALA A 114 -1.11 -12.45 7.92
C ALA A 114 -0.42 -12.13 6.57
N ASP A 115 0.22 -13.15 6.00
CA ASP A 115 0.93 -13.02 4.73
C ASP A 115 0.02 -12.48 3.62
N GLY A 116 0.49 -11.48 2.90
CA GLY A 116 -0.27 -10.78 1.87
C GLY A 116 -1.60 -10.15 2.33
N ALA A 117 -1.85 -10.02 3.64
CA ALA A 117 -3.16 -9.64 4.15
C ALA A 117 -3.69 -8.31 3.58
N CYS A 118 -2.82 -7.33 3.33
CA CYS A 118 -3.18 -6.03 2.79
C CYS A 118 -2.56 -5.78 1.41
N THR A 119 -2.18 -6.83 0.66
CA THR A 119 -1.50 -6.65 -0.62
C THR A 119 -2.34 -5.82 -1.60
N GLY A 120 -1.73 -4.81 -2.21
CA GLY A 120 -2.39 -3.93 -3.18
C GLY A 120 -3.49 -3.04 -2.58
N ALA A 121 -3.59 -2.93 -1.26
CA ALA A 121 -4.61 -2.10 -0.62
C ALA A 121 -4.30 -0.60 -0.82
N TRP A 122 -5.36 0.20 -0.94
CA TRP A 122 -5.30 1.65 -1.05
C TRP A 122 -5.79 2.29 0.24
N PHE A 123 -4.88 2.96 0.94
CA PHE A 123 -5.16 3.73 2.15
C PHE A 123 -5.16 5.23 1.86
N LYS A 124 -6.29 5.90 2.11
CA LYS A 124 -6.43 7.35 1.96
C LYS A 124 -6.95 8.00 3.24
N GLY A 125 -6.43 9.17 3.60
CA GLY A 125 -6.79 9.89 4.82
C GLY A 125 -5.79 9.65 5.95
N THR A 126 -6.17 9.97 7.18
CA THR A 126 -5.28 9.89 8.35
C THR A 126 -5.38 8.53 9.03
N GLY A 127 -4.37 8.13 9.79
CA GLY A 127 -4.41 6.92 10.62
C GLY A 127 -3.11 6.13 10.60
N LYS A 128 -3.10 4.96 11.23
CA LYS A 128 -1.89 4.14 11.39
C LYS A 128 -2.05 2.78 10.76
N ILE A 129 -1.03 2.26 10.09
CA ILE A 129 -1.06 0.96 9.44
C ILE A 129 0.16 0.18 9.91
N ALA A 130 -0.07 -0.96 10.55
CA ALA A 130 0.98 -1.82 11.07
C ALA A 130 1.10 -3.09 10.21
N CYS A 131 2.20 -3.18 9.47
CA CYS A 131 2.58 -4.30 8.63
C CYS A 131 3.54 -5.19 9.44
N ASN A 132 3.03 -6.27 10.03
CA ASN A 132 3.74 -7.03 11.06
C ASN A 132 4.21 -8.41 10.62
N VAL A 133 4.03 -8.74 9.35
CA VAL A 133 4.37 -10.03 8.75
C VAL A 133 4.96 -9.80 7.36
N PRO A 134 5.92 -10.63 6.92
CA PRO A 134 6.46 -10.54 5.56
C PRO A 134 5.32 -10.45 4.52
N GLY A 135 5.49 -9.62 3.50
CA GLY A 135 4.48 -9.41 2.46
C GLY A 135 3.19 -8.73 2.91
N GLY A 136 3.02 -8.43 4.20
CA GLY A 136 1.73 -8.00 4.77
C GLY A 136 1.14 -6.74 4.12
N CYS A 137 1.97 -5.84 3.58
CA CYS A 137 1.55 -4.62 2.90
C CYS A 137 2.11 -4.48 1.48
N GLY A 138 2.52 -5.58 0.84
CA GLY A 138 3.15 -5.52 -0.48
C GLY A 138 2.27 -4.82 -1.53
N GLY A 139 2.84 -3.98 -2.39
CA GLY A 139 2.06 -3.31 -3.46
C GLY A 139 1.06 -2.25 -2.98
N SER A 140 1.01 -1.94 -1.69
CA SER A 140 0.01 -1.03 -1.12
C SER A 140 0.30 0.44 -1.45
N THR A 141 -0.76 1.25 -1.48
CA THR A 141 -0.66 2.70 -1.68
C THR A 141 -1.17 3.45 -0.46
N PHE A 142 -0.39 4.42 0.05
CA PHE A 142 -0.69 5.18 1.27
C PHE A 142 -0.74 6.68 0.99
N GLN A 143 -1.86 7.35 1.27
CA GLN A 143 -2.04 8.79 1.01
C GLN A 143 -2.77 9.49 2.15
N GLY A 144 -2.46 10.76 2.39
CA GLY A 144 -3.31 11.69 3.14
C GLY A 144 -3.06 11.73 4.64
N GLY A 145 -1.82 11.59 5.10
CA GLY A 145 -1.50 11.67 6.53
C GLY A 145 -1.36 10.31 7.22
N ARG A 146 -1.09 9.23 6.47
CA ARG A 146 -0.93 7.89 7.05
C ARG A 146 0.40 7.73 7.76
N GLN A 147 0.40 6.97 8.84
CA GLN A 147 1.60 6.47 9.51
C GLN A 147 1.72 4.97 9.28
N VAL A 148 2.65 4.55 8.44
CA VAL A 148 2.88 3.14 8.11
C VAL A 148 4.07 2.64 8.91
N VAL A 149 3.94 1.48 9.55
CA VAL A 149 5.02 0.85 10.33
C VAL A 149 5.28 -0.55 9.78
N CYS A 150 6.49 -0.76 9.31
CA CYS A 150 6.99 -1.98 8.69
C CYS A 150 7.91 -2.69 9.69
N SER A 151 7.35 -3.63 10.46
CA SER A 151 8.00 -4.14 11.69
C SER A 151 8.76 -5.47 11.51
N LYS A 152 8.74 -6.05 10.32
CA LYS A 152 9.42 -7.30 9.96
C LYS A 152 10.04 -7.19 8.56
N GLY A 153 10.99 -8.07 8.25
CA GLY A 153 11.60 -8.13 6.92
C GLY A 153 10.57 -8.31 5.81
N MET A 154 10.76 -7.60 4.70
CA MET A 154 9.91 -7.62 3.50
C MET A 154 8.43 -7.32 3.75
N THR A 155 8.08 -6.64 4.85
CA THR A 155 6.69 -6.26 5.16
C THR A 155 6.11 -5.25 4.16
N CYS A 156 6.94 -4.33 3.69
CA CYS A 156 6.56 -3.18 2.86
C CYS A 156 7.35 -3.20 1.54
N ASN A 157 7.10 -4.24 0.74
CA ASN A 157 7.68 -4.36 -0.59
C ASN A 157 6.82 -3.64 -1.65
N ASN A 158 7.44 -2.91 -2.59
CA ASN A 158 6.78 -2.28 -3.73
C ASN A 158 5.62 -1.36 -3.32
N VAL A 159 5.83 -0.54 -2.28
CA VAL A 159 4.78 0.32 -1.72
C VAL A 159 4.87 1.74 -2.27
N ASN A 160 3.70 2.35 -2.47
CA ASN A 160 3.56 3.73 -2.90
C ASN A 160 3.22 4.62 -1.70
N VAL A 161 4.08 5.57 -1.37
CA VAL A 161 3.88 6.57 -0.31
C VAL A 161 3.53 7.91 -0.97
N GLY A 162 2.24 8.21 -1.00
CA GLY A 162 1.71 9.46 -1.54
C GLY A 162 1.79 10.65 -0.57
N PRO A 163 1.18 11.79 -0.95
CA PRO A 163 1.29 13.05 -0.23
C PRO A 163 0.88 12.96 1.25
N GLY A 164 1.70 13.57 2.11
CA GLY A 164 1.49 13.66 3.56
C GLY A 164 1.62 12.35 4.34
N SER A 165 1.93 11.22 3.68
CA SER A 165 2.11 9.93 4.35
C SER A 165 3.53 9.77 4.88
N ASN A 166 3.68 9.09 6.01
CA ASN A 166 4.94 8.79 6.67
C ASN A 166 5.07 7.27 6.83
N MET A 167 6.23 6.71 6.49
CA MET A 167 6.52 5.28 6.62
C MET A 167 7.75 5.07 7.49
N ALA A 168 7.71 4.09 8.39
CA ALA A 168 8.83 3.69 9.24
C ALA A 168 9.21 2.23 8.99
N CYS A 169 10.43 2.03 8.49
CA CYS A 169 11.06 0.75 8.14
C CYS A 169 11.91 0.27 9.32
N ASN A 170 11.28 -0.40 10.29
CA ASN A 170 11.91 -0.66 11.60
C ASN A 170 12.73 -1.95 11.64
N ALA A 171 12.47 -2.89 10.74
CA ALA A 171 13.20 -4.16 10.70
C ALA A 171 14.17 -4.22 9.51
N THR A 172 15.12 -5.15 9.59
CA THR A 172 16.07 -5.43 8.53
C THR A 172 15.38 -5.80 7.23
N ASN A 173 15.76 -5.14 6.14
CA ASN A 173 15.15 -5.29 4.81
C ASN A 173 13.61 -5.17 4.84
N SER A 174 13.04 -4.37 5.75
CA SER A 174 11.58 -4.24 5.89
C SER A 174 10.91 -3.55 4.71
N CYS A 175 11.66 -2.66 4.05
CA CYS A 175 11.21 -1.85 2.93
C CYS A 175 12.10 -2.13 1.71
N ASN A 176 11.47 -2.51 0.60
CA ASN A 176 12.17 -2.86 -0.64
C ASN A 176 11.33 -2.37 -1.82
N VAL A 177 11.93 -1.57 -2.72
CA VAL A 177 11.27 -0.80 -3.80
C VAL A 177 10.18 0.12 -3.25
N LEU A 178 10.49 1.41 -3.16
CA LEU A 178 9.62 2.41 -2.56
C LEU A 178 9.37 3.55 -3.56
N TYR A 179 8.11 3.91 -3.75
CA TYR A 179 7.73 5.03 -4.60
C TYR A 179 7.09 6.13 -3.77
N ILE A 180 7.80 7.23 -3.54
CA ILE A 180 7.31 8.42 -2.85
C ILE A 180 6.82 9.42 -3.89
N TRP A 181 5.56 9.84 -3.78
CA TRP A 181 4.99 10.80 -4.72
C TRP A 181 4.19 11.91 -4.09
N GLY A 182 4.20 13.04 -4.80
CA GLY A 182 3.70 14.33 -4.35
C GLY A 182 4.36 14.84 -3.06
N SER A 183 3.76 15.88 -2.50
CA SER A 183 4.38 16.68 -1.44
C SER A 183 4.28 16.08 -0.04
N ASN A 184 5.35 16.26 0.73
CA ASN A 184 5.43 15.90 2.15
C ASN A 184 5.27 14.40 2.45
N GLY A 185 5.59 13.52 1.51
CA GLY A 185 5.78 12.10 1.81
C GLY A 185 7.11 11.88 2.54
N SER A 186 7.14 11.05 3.58
CA SER A 186 8.38 10.71 4.27
C SER A 186 8.58 9.22 4.49
N ILE A 187 9.83 8.78 4.41
CA ILE A 187 10.25 7.43 4.77
C ILE A 187 11.39 7.53 5.78
N GLN A 188 11.26 6.81 6.88
CA GLN A 188 12.28 6.66 7.92
C GLN A 188 12.78 5.22 7.88
N CYS A 189 14.09 5.05 7.80
CA CYS A 189 14.79 3.77 7.77
C CYS A 189 15.66 3.62 9.03
N PRO A 190 15.08 3.48 10.23
CA PRO A 190 15.83 3.32 11.48
C PRO A 190 16.38 1.90 11.68
N GLY A 191 15.78 0.88 11.04
CA GLY A 191 16.30 -0.49 11.14
C GLY A 191 17.61 -0.66 10.37
N GLU A 192 18.48 -1.55 10.84
CA GLU A 192 19.69 -1.96 10.12
C GLU A 192 19.31 -2.46 8.72
N ARG A 193 19.93 -1.93 7.66
CA ARG A 193 19.61 -2.29 6.26
C ARG A 193 18.11 -2.27 5.93
N SER A 194 17.32 -1.46 6.64
CA SER A 194 15.85 -1.48 6.52
C SER A 194 15.34 -1.11 5.13
N CYS A 195 16.12 -0.34 4.38
CA CYS A 195 15.88 0.15 3.03
C CYS A 195 17.06 -0.15 2.09
N ALA A 196 17.96 -1.09 2.42
CA ALA A 196 19.17 -1.34 1.63
C ALA A 196 18.85 -1.94 0.24
N GLY A 197 19.60 -1.53 -0.78
CA GLY A 197 19.41 -1.96 -2.18
C GLY A 197 18.07 -1.54 -2.78
N THR A 198 17.37 -0.61 -2.14
CA THR A 198 16.05 -0.18 -2.60
C THR A 198 16.18 0.88 -3.69
N THR A 199 15.23 0.92 -4.61
CA THR A 199 14.98 2.10 -5.42
C THR A 199 13.97 2.97 -4.67
N VAL A 200 14.36 4.20 -4.30
CA VAL A 200 13.44 5.22 -3.80
C VAL A 200 13.23 6.24 -4.91
N THR A 201 12.04 6.21 -5.51
CA THR A 201 11.65 7.30 -6.39
C THR A 201 10.96 8.39 -5.60
N ALA A 202 11.45 9.60 -5.66
CA ALA A 202 10.95 10.71 -4.86
C ALA A 202 10.51 11.87 -5.75
N ASN A 203 9.38 12.48 -5.41
CA ASN A 203 8.87 13.71 -6.04
C ASN A 203 9.03 14.91 -5.10
N GLU A 204 8.59 16.08 -5.55
CA GLU A 204 8.74 17.36 -4.83
C GLU A 204 8.31 17.25 -3.36
N GLY A 205 9.19 17.61 -2.43
CA GLY A 205 8.92 17.64 -0.99
C GLY A 205 9.03 16.29 -0.28
N ALA A 206 9.50 15.24 -0.96
CA ALA A 206 9.75 13.95 -0.32
C ALA A 206 10.97 14.00 0.61
N THR A 207 10.87 13.33 1.75
CA THR A 207 11.95 13.19 2.74
C THR A 207 12.30 11.72 2.96
N LEU A 208 13.60 11.40 2.94
CA LEU A 208 14.11 10.07 3.28
C LEU A 208 15.14 10.20 4.42
N ALA A 209 14.92 9.50 5.52
CA ALA A 209 15.82 9.52 6.68
C ALA A 209 16.41 8.13 6.94
N CYS A 210 17.67 7.95 6.58
CA CYS A 210 18.49 6.75 6.76
C CYS A 210 19.29 6.87 8.06
N SER A 211 18.76 6.31 9.15
CA SER A 211 19.36 6.43 10.50
C SER A 211 19.88 5.12 11.07
N GLY A 212 19.41 3.97 10.57
CA GLY A 212 19.99 2.67 10.92
C GLY A 212 21.33 2.43 10.23
N THR A 213 22.13 1.51 10.79
CA THR A 213 23.38 1.06 10.17
C THR A 213 23.11 0.49 8.78
N SER A 214 23.83 0.99 7.78
CA SER A 214 23.63 0.58 6.36
C SER A 214 22.18 0.65 5.89
N SER A 215 21.34 1.49 6.51
CA SER A 215 19.88 1.48 6.32
C SER A 215 19.44 1.70 4.88
N CYS A 216 20.18 2.49 4.11
CA CYS A 216 19.96 2.79 2.69
C CYS A 216 21.21 2.46 1.85
N LYS A 217 22.04 1.52 2.31
CA LYS A 217 23.24 1.08 1.59
C LYS A 217 22.88 0.57 0.19
N ASP A 218 23.69 0.87 -0.81
CA ASP A 218 23.54 0.45 -2.22
C ASP A 218 22.18 0.85 -2.85
N SER A 219 21.51 1.86 -2.31
CA SER A 219 20.19 2.28 -2.77
C SER A 219 20.29 3.26 -3.94
N VAL A 220 19.28 3.23 -4.83
CA VAL A 220 19.12 4.21 -5.90
C VAL A 220 18.03 5.19 -5.47
N ILE A 221 18.40 6.43 -5.17
CA ILE A 221 17.49 7.42 -4.57
C ILE A 221 17.42 8.65 -5.46
N GLY A 222 16.22 9.04 -5.87
CA GLY A 222 16.01 10.29 -6.60
C GLY A 222 14.82 10.23 -7.54
N CYS A 223 14.79 11.13 -8.51
CA CYS A 223 13.85 11.06 -9.61
C CYS A 223 14.55 10.33 -10.78
N HIS A 224 14.20 9.07 -11.03
CA HIS A 224 14.83 8.24 -12.06
C HIS A 224 13.81 7.48 -12.92
N PHE A 225 12.82 8.19 -13.48
CA PHE A 225 11.92 7.58 -14.47
C PHE A 225 11.92 8.35 -15.79
N GLN A 226 12.10 7.57 -16.86
CA GLN A 226 12.45 7.94 -18.24
C GLN A 226 11.48 8.88 -18.98
N SER A 227 10.46 9.43 -18.31
CA SER A 227 9.40 10.21 -18.95
C SER A 227 9.00 11.48 -18.21
N PHE A 228 9.52 11.73 -17.01
CA PHE A 228 9.24 12.97 -16.27
C PHE A 228 10.52 13.75 -16.05
N SER A 229 10.53 15.00 -16.53
CA SER A 229 11.61 15.93 -16.24
C SER A 229 11.67 16.17 -14.75
N CYS A 230 12.80 15.81 -14.11
CA CYS A 230 13.01 16.02 -12.68
C CYS A 230 13.23 17.49 -12.31
N SER A 231 12.94 18.43 -13.21
CA SER A 231 13.41 19.82 -13.26
C SER A 231 12.93 20.74 -12.14
N SER A 232 12.26 20.24 -11.10
CA SER A 232 11.80 21.03 -9.95
C SER A 232 11.67 20.22 -8.65
N ILE A 233 12.25 19.03 -8.57
CA ILE A 233 11.99 18.08 -7.48
C ILE A 233 12.96 18.29 -6.32
N ARG A 234 12.56 19.09 -5.33
CA ARG A 234 13.32 19.20 -4.08
C ARG A 234 13.10 17.96 -3.23
N THR A 235 14.16 17.21 -2.96
CA THR A 235 14.13 16.09 -2.02
C THR A 235 15.17 16.29 -0.93
N ASN A 236 14.83 15.90 0.30
CA ASN A 236 15.73 15.98 1.44
C ASN A 236 16.06 14.57 1.92
N ILE A 237 17.33 14.21 1.82
CA ILE A 237 17.83 12.90 2.21
C ILE A 237 18.78 13.09 3.40
N GLN A 238 18.55 12.35 4.48
CA GLN A 238 19.34 12.42 5.70
C GLN A 238 20.00 11.07 5.97
N CYS A 239 21.32 11.01 5.88
CA CYS A 239 22.13 9.83 6.15
C CYS A 239 22.88 10.06 7.47
N THR A 240 22.35 9.53 8.56
CA THR A 240 22.85 9.80 9.92
C THR A 240 23.41 8.57 10.63
N GLY A 241 23.03 7.36 10.20
CA GLY A 241 23.60 6.12 10.72
C GLY A 241 24.98 5.82 10.12
N THR A 242 25.73 4.92 10.78
CA THR A 242 27.00 4.40 10.26
C THR A 242 26.76 3.69 8.92
N ASP A 243 27.54 4.07 7.89
CA ASP A 243 27.43 3.56 6.53
C ASP A 243 25.99 3.64 5.97
N ALA A 244 25.13 4.52 6.52
CA ALA A 244 23.69 4.51 6.25
C ALA A 244 23.37 4.61 4.77
N CYS A 245 24.16 5.34 4.00
CA CYS A 245 24.02 5.54 2.56
C CYS A 245 25.30 5.14 1.82
N ASP A 246 26.05 4.18 2.37
CA ASP A 246 27.25 3.66 1.72
C ASP A 246 26.91 3.08 0.33
N GLY A 247 27.66 3.44 -0.69
CA GLY A 247 27.42 2.99 -2.07
C GLY A 247 26.09 3.44 -2.69
N ALA A 248 25.35 4.37 -2.07
CA ALA A 248 24.08 4.84 -2.62
C ALA A 248 24.29 5.77 -3.83
N ASP A 249 23.40 5.67 -4.81
CA ASP A 249 23.36 6.55 -5.98
C ASP A 249 22.23 7.58 -5.83
N PHE A 250 22.59 8.86 -5.85
CA PHE A 250 21.66 9.98 -5.74
C PHE A 250 21.40 10.66 -7.09
N TYR A 251 20.13 10.87 -7.42
CA TYR A 251 19.66 11.49 -8.67
C TYR A 251 18.69 12.65 -8.42
N GLY A 252 18.54 13.52 -9.42
CA GLY A 252 17.51 14.56 -9.47
C GLY A 252 18.04 15.99 -9.38
N ASP A 253 17.17 16.94 -9.74
CA ASP A 253 17.47 18.35 -9.63
C ASP A 253 17.09 18.88 -8.24
N PHE A 254 18.02 19.51 -7.51
CA PHE A 254 17.80 20.08 -6.17
C PHE A 254 17.61 19.05 -5.04
N THR A 255 18.12 17.84 -5.21
CA THR A 255 18.26 16.85 -4.13
C THR A 255 19.37 17.28 -3.18
N THR A 256 19.03 17.50 -1.91
CA THR A 256 19.99 17.78 -0.84
C THR A 256 20.20 16.53 -0.01
N VAL A 257 21.45 16.06 0.06
CA VAL A 257 21.84 14.92 0.90
C VAL A 257 22.65 15.43 2.09
N THR A 258 22.18 15.18 3.30
CA THR A 258 22.90 15.48 4.53
C THR A 258 23.58 14.22 5.04
N CYS A 259 24.91 14.23 5.13
CA CYS A 259 25.71 13.09 5.54
C CYS A 259 26.44 13.36 6.86
N ALA A 260 26.15 12.55 7.89
CA ALA A 260 26.98 12.45 9.08
C ALA A 260 28.33 11.76 8.76
N ALA A 261 29.35 11.97 9.59
CA ALA A 261 30.67 11.39 9.36
C ALA A 261 30.60 9.86 9.14
N GLY A 262 31.19 9.38 8.04
CA GLY A 262 31.16 7.97 7.65
C GLY A 262 29.81 7.45 7.10
N ALA A 263 28.76 8.25 7.02
CA ALA A 263 27.44 7.77 6.60
C ALA A 263 27.30 7.55 5.09
N CYS A 264 28.08 8.25 4.26
CA CYS A 264 27.92 8.28 2.80
C CYS A 264 29.18 7.83 2.06
N THR A 265 29.97 6.94 2.65
CA THR A 265 31.15 6.36 2.00
C THR A 265 30.77 5.77 0.63
N GLY A 266 31.57 5.98 -0.41
CA GLY A 266 31.29 5.42 -1.75
C GLY A 266 30.00 5.89 -2.44
N ALA A 267 29.25 6.84 -1.88
CA ALA A 267 28.04 7.35 -2.50
C ALA A 267 28.33 8.16 -3.77
N THR A 268 27.47 8.03 -4.78
CA THR A 268 27.57 8.78 -6.04
C THR A 268 26.51 9.87 -6.10
N PHE A 269 26.91 11.06 -6.55
CA PHE A 269 26.03 12.21 -6.74
C PHE A 269 25.96 12.52 -8.24
N LYS A 270 24.75 12.44 -8.83
CA LYS A 270 24.50 12.67 -10.25
C LYS A 270 23.59 13.89 -10.43
N ASP A 271 23.51 14.42 -11.65
CA ASP A 271 22.69 15.60 -11.99
C ASP A 271 23.02 16.83 -11.12
N LYS A 272 22.00 17.52 -10.58
CA LYS A 272 22.17 18.64 -9.62
C LYS A 272 21.95 18.20 -8.18
N THR A 273 22.26 16.94 -7.86
CA THR A 273 22.32 16.51 -6.46
C THR A 273 23.53 17.13 -5.78
N CYS A 274 23.39 17.48 -4.51
CA CYS A 274 24.46 18.05 -3.72
C CYS A 274 24.53 17.37 -2.35
N CYS A 275 25.70 17.44 -1.73
CA CYS A 275 25.98 16.90 -0.42
C CYS A 275 26.31 18.02 0.59
N LYS A 276 25.85 17.84 1.83
CA LYS A 276 26.16 18.68 2.98
C LYS A 276 26.56 17.82 4.19
N GLY A 277 27.56 18.28 4.95
CA GLY A 277 27.97 17.68 6.22
C GLY A 277 29.33 16.99 6.18
N ALA A 278 29.80 16.54 7.34
CA ALA A 278 31.13 15.95 7.51
C ALA A 278 31.29 14.58 6.83
N GLY A 279 30.19 13.94 6.45
CA GLY A 279 30.19 12.64 5.77
C GLY A 279 30.24 12.69 4.25
N CYS A 280 30.32 13.87 3.64
CA CYS A 280 30.33 13.98 2.19
C CYS A 280 31.62 13.41 1.59
N PRO A 281 31.53 12.54 0.57
CA PRO A 281 32.70 12.07 -0.15
C PRO A 281 33.51 13.21 -0.76
N THR A 282 34.82 13.00 -0.88
CA THR A 282 35.70 13.93 -1.60
C THR A 282 35.23 14.05 -3.05
N GLY A 283 35.01 15.28 -3.51
CA GLY A 283 34.51 15.56 -4.87
C GLY A 283 32.99 15.57 -5.02
N ALA A 284 32.22 15.30 -3.96
CA ALA A 284 30.77 15.49 -4.00
C ALA A 284 30.43 16.99 -4.20
N PRO A 285 29.45 17.34 -5.05
CA PRO A 285 29.02 18.73 -5.22
C PRO A 285 28.52 19.30 -3.88
N ALA A 286 29.03 20.45 -3.47
CA ALA A 286 28.58 21.09 -2.24
C ALA A 286 27.21 21.74 -2.43
N CYS A 287 26.34 21.63 -1.42
CA CYS A 287 25.09 22.37 -1.41
C CYS A 287 25.33 23.87 -1.14
N ALA A 288 24.73 24.72 -1.97
CA ALA A 288 24.73 26.17 -1.80
C ALA A 288 23.82 26.62 -0.64
#